data_AF-Q62653-F1
#
_entry.id   AF-Q62653-F1
#
_cell.length_a   1.000
_cell.length_b   1.000
_cell.length_c   1.000
_cell.angle_alpha   90.00
_cell.angle_beta   90.00
_cell.angle_gamma   90.00
#
_symmetry.space_group_name_H-M   'P 1'
#
loop_
_entity.id
_entity.type
_entity.pdbx_description
1 polymer ?
#
loop_
_entity_poly.entity_id
_entity_poly.type
_entity_poly.pdbx_seq_one_letter_code
_entity_poly.pdbx_strand_id
1 'polypeptide(L)'
;LFKQSAENVNQYLMDPKFMERTLQLAGTQPLEVLEAIQCSLVLQRPQTWADCVTWAYQHWHTQYSHNIQQLLHNFPPDQLTSSGVLFWSGPKRCPHPLTFDTNNPLHLD
;
A
#
# COMPACT_ATOMS: atom_id res chain seq x y z
N LEU A 1 -2.14 5.88 6.48
CA LEU A 1 -1.14 4.92 6.99
C LEU A 1 -1.09 4.87 8.51
N PHE A 2 -0.95 6.01 9.21
CA PHE A 2 -0.61 6.05 10.65
C PHE A 2 -1.78 6.10 11.66
N LYS A 3 -3.04 5.95 11.22
CA LYS A 3 -4.21 6.05 12.11
C LYS A 3 -4.99 4.73 12.18
N GLN A 4 -5.57 4.32 11.06
CA GLN A 4 -6.53 3.21 11.04
C GLN A 4 -5.94 1.88 11.53
N SER A 5 -4.70 1.55 11.14
CA SER A 5 -4.05 0.30 11.57
C SER A 5 -3.83 0.26 13.09
N ALA A 6 -3.34 1.37 13.67
CA ALA A 6 -3.17 1.49 15.12
C ALA A 6 -4.51 1.42 15.87
N GLU A 7 -5.56 2.05 15.34
CA GLU A 7 -6.90 1.99 15.92
C GLU A 7 -7.46 0.55 15.89
N ASN A 8 -7.33 -0.14 14.75
CA ASN A 8 -7.73 -1.54 14.62
C ASN A 8 -6.96 -2.46 15.57
N VAL A 9 -5.65 -2.26 15.74
CA VAL A 9 -4.83 -3.01 16.70
C VAL A 9 -5.30 -2.76 18.14
N ASN A 10 -5.55 -1.51 18.52
CA ASN A 10 -6.04 -1.19 19.85
C ASN A 10 -7.41 -1.85 20.11
N GLN A 11 -8.34 -1.79 19.16
CA GLN A 11 -9.64 -2.43 19.29
C GLN A 11 -9.51 -3.96 19.35
N TYR A 12 -8.64 -4.56 18.54
CA TYR A 12 -8.36 -6.00 18.57
C TYR A 12 -7.83 -6.47 19.93
N LEU A 13 -6.97 -5.67 20.58
CA LEU A 13 -6.39 -6.00 21.89
C LEU A 13 -7.32 -5.72 23.06
N MET A 14 -8.23 -4.74 22.94
CA MET A 14 -9.07 -4.27 24.05
C MET A 14 -10.50 -4.79 24.03
N ASP A 15 -11.06 -5.09 22.86
CA ASP A 15 -12.46 -5.47 22.71
C ASP A 15 -12.62 -6.96 22.29
N PRO A 16 -13.09 -7.84 23.19
CA PRO A 16 -13.30 -9.25 22.90
C PRO A 16 -14.26 -9.54 21.73
N LYS A 17 -15.14 -8.59 21.38
CA LYS A 17 -16.10 -8.71 20.28
C LYS A 17 -15.58 -8.13 18.96
N PHE A 18 -14.35 -7.63 18.93
CA PHE A 18 -13.76 -7.06 17.71
C PHE A 18 -13.70 -8.08 16.57
N MET A 19 -13.25 -9.31 16.85
CA MET A 19 -13.16 -10.36 15.83
C MET A 19 -14.50 -10.71 15.22
N GLU A 20 -15.54 -10.87 16.06
CA GLU A 20 -16.90 -11.17 15.59
C GLU A 20 -17.43 -10.07 14.66
N ARG A 21 -17.30 -8.80 15.05
CA ARG A 21 -17.73 -7.66 14.23
C ARG A 21 -16.94 -7.53 12.93
N THR A 22 -15.63 -7.77 12.98
CA THR A 22 -14.76 -7.69 11.79
C THR A 22 -15.12 -8.75 10.76
N LEU A 23 -15.43 -9.97 11.20
CA LEU A 23 -15.83 -11.06 10.30
C LEU A 23 -17.22 -10.86 9.66
N GLN A 24 -18.04 -9.96 10.21
CA GLN A 24 -19.34 -9.59 9.65
C GLN A 24 -19.25 -8.44 8.63
N LEU A 25 -18.07 -7.85 8.41
CA LEU A 25 -17.88 -6.81 7.40
C LEU A 25 -18.06 -7.37 5.98
N ALA A 26 -18.44 -6.49 5.04
CA ALA A 26 -18.77 -6.89 3.69
C ALA A 26 -17.52 -7.11 2.81
N GLY A 27 -17.59 -8.10 1.92
CA GLY A 27 -16.59 -8.32 0.87
C GLY A 27 -15.21 -8.65 1.40
N THR A 28 -14.18 -7.93 0.93
CA THR A 28 -12.77 -8.14 1.29
C THR A 28 -12.35 -7.43 2.57
N GLN A 29 -13.22 -6.60 3.15
CA GLN A 29 -12.90 -5.79 4.34
C GLN A 29 -12.42 -6.62 5.54
N PRO A 30 -13.01 -7.79 5.89
CA PRO A 30 -12.49 -8.60 7.00
C PRO A 30 -11.03 -8.99 6.79
N LEU A 31 -10.66 -9.40 5.58
CA LEU A 31 -9.30 -9.80 5.25
C LEU A 31 -8.34 -8.62 5.33
N GLU A 32 -8.70 -7.49 4.74
CA GLU A 32 -7.88 -6.25 4.76
C GLU A 32 -7.59 -5.79 6.19
N VAL A 33 -8.60 -5.84 7.08
CA VAL A 33 -8.44 -5.46 8.49
C VAL A 33 -7.52 -6.44 9.22
N LEU A 34 -7.72 -7.75 9.04
CA LEU A 34 -6.94 -8.78 9.73
C LEU A 34 -5.48 -8.82 9.24
N GLU A 35 -5.23 -8.65 7.94
CA GLU A 35 -3.89 -8.52 7.37
C GLU A 35 -3.17 -7.28 7.91
N ALA A 36 -3.87 -6.14 8.00
CA ALA A 36 -3.30 -4.92 8.58
C ALA A 36 -2.91 -5.11 10.06
N ILE A 37 -3.71 -5.83 10.84
CA ILE A 37 -3.41 -6.17 12.23
C ILE A 37 -2.20 -7.11 12.31
N GLN A 38 -2.17 -8.18 11.50
CA GLN A 38 -1.05 -9.12 11.45
C GLN A 38 0.26 -8.41 11.07
N CYS A 39 0.22 -7.52 10.07
CA CYS A 39 1.35 -6.71 9.68
C CYS A 39 1.83 -5.84 10.84
N SER A 40 0.91 -5.17 11.54
CA SER A 40 1.26 -4.24 12.62
C SER A 40 1.77 -4.93 13.90
N LEU A 41 1.26 -6.12 14.22
CA LEU A 41 1.61 -6.84 15.45
C LEU A 41 2.84 -7.75 15.29
N VAL A 42 3.10 -8.25 14.08
CA VAL A 42 4.12 -9.28 13.84
C VAL A 42 5.08 -8.88 12.72
N LEU A 43 4.59 -8.76 11.48
CA LEU A 43 5.47 -8.73 10.29
C LEU A 43 6.29 -7.43 10.17
N GLN A 44 5.69 -6.31 10.54
CA GLN A 44 6.26 -4.97 10.39
C GLN A 44 6.29 -4.22 11.74
N ARG A 45 6.39 -4.95 12.85
CA ARG A 45 6.48 -4.35 14.18
C ARG A 45 7.92 -3.89 14.45
N PRO A 46 8.24 -2.59 14.39
CA PRO A 46 9.60 -2.11 14.60
C PRO A 46 10.02 -2.31 16.06
N GLN A 47 11.30 -2.64 16.29
CA GLN A 47 11.91 -2.70 17.63
C GLN A 47 12.93 -1.58 17.82
N THR A 48 13.45 -1.04 16.72
CA THR A 48 14.45 0.02 16.71
C THR A 48 14.04 1.15 15.77
N TRP A 49 14.67 2.31 15.91
CA TRP A 49 14.52 3.42 14.97
C TRP A 49 14.91 3.02 13.53
N ALA A 50 15.98 2.24 13.37
CA ALA A 50 16.45 1.80 12.06
C ALA A 50 15.42 0.91 11.34
N ASP A 51 14.60 0.17 12.08
CA ASP A 51 13.50 -0.62 11.51
C ASP A 51 12.44 0.29 10.91
N CYS A 52 12.11 1.41 11.57
CA CYS A 52 11.16 2.40 11.03
C CYS A 52 11.67 3.03 9.72
N VAL A 53 12.97 3.35 9.66
CA VAL A 53 13.60 3.88 8.43
C VAL A 53 13.56 2.84 7.32
N THR A 54 13.88 1.58 7.64
CA THR A 54 13.81 0.45 6.68
C THR A 54 12.40 0.24 6.16
N TRP A 55 11.40 0.30 7.03
CA TRP A 55 9.99 0.20 6.66
C TRP A 55 9.57 1.35 5.75
N ALA A 56 9.97 2.59 6.05
CA ALA A 56 9.64 3.75 5.21
C ALA A 56 10.24 3.60 3.80
N TYR A 57 11.50 3.17 3.71
CA TYR A 57 12.16 2.87 2.45
C TYR A 57 11.42 1.77 1.66
N GLN A 58 11.05 0.65 2.29
CA GLN A 58 10.30 -0.42 1.63
C GLN A 58 8.90 0.05 1.19
N HIS A 59 8.24 0.87 1.99
CA HIS A 59 6.94 1.44 1.66
C HIS A 59 7.03 2.39 0.46
N TRP A 60 8.07 3.22 0.40
CA TRP A 60 8.35 4.07 -0.76
C TRP A 60 8.47 3.25 -2.04
N HIS A 61 9.26 2.18 -2.04
CA HIS A 61 9.42 1.31 -3.20
C HIS A 61 8.11 0.66 -3.61
N THR A 62 7.30 0.24 -2.64
CA THR A 62 5.98 -0.34 -2.89
C THR A 62 5.07 0.65 -3.60
N GLN A 63 4.96 1.88 -3.10
CA GLN A 63 4.02 2.88 -3.62
C GLN A 63 4.48 3.49 -4.95
N TYR A 64 5.75 3.86 -5.06
CA TYR A 64 6.25 4.68 -6.17
C TYR A 64 7.00 3.87 -7.24
N SER A 65 7.27 2.59 -7.00
CA SER A 65 7.91 1.70 -7.96
C SER A 65 7.08 0.45 -8.23
N HIS A 66 6.91 -0.46 -7.27
CA HIS A 66 6.28 -1.77 -7.49
C HIS A 66 4.82 -1.66 -7.95
N ASN A 67 4.00 -0.85 -7.29
CA ASN A 67 2.59 -0.67 -7.67
C ASN A 67 2.46 -0.03 -9.06
N ILE A 68 3.37 0.88 -9.41
CA ILE A 68 3.41 1.50 -10.74
C ILE A 68 3.82 0.49 -11.80
N GLN A 69 4.82 -0.36 -11.52
CA GLN A 69 5.22 -1.45 -12.42
C GLN A 69 4.07 -2.45 -12.62
N GLN A 70 3.35 -2.82 -11.56
CA GLN A 70 2.19 -3.71 -11.66
C GLN A 70 1.06 -3.08 -12.49
N LEU A 71 0.82 -1.78 -12.31
CA LEU A 71 -0.17 -1.05 -13.10
C LEU A 71 0.19 -1.04 -14.59
N LEU A 72 1.47 -0.82 -14.92
CA LEU A 72 1.97 -0.84 -16.30
C LEU A 72 2.05 -2.24 -16.89
N HIS A 73 2.23 -3.28 -16.06
CA HIS A 73 2.12 -4.66 -16.50
C HIS A 73 0.69 -4.99 -16.94
N ASN A 74 -0.29 -4.57 -16.14
CA ASN A 74 -1.71 -4.77 -16.46
C ASN A 74 -2.16 -3.88 -17.62
N PHE A 75 -1.60 -2.67 -17.71
CA PHE A 75 -1.90 -1.70 -18.76
C PHE A 75 -0.64 -1.15 -19.43
N PRO A 76 -0.08 -1.87 -20.41
CA PRO A 76 1.12 -1.43 -21.11
C PRO A 76 1.02 -0.01 -21.67
N PRO A 77 2.12 0.77 -21.71
CA PRO A 77 2.11 2.15 -22.18
C PRO A 77 1.49 2.35 -23.57
N ASP A 78 1.67 1.37 -24.45
CA ASP A 78 1.21 1.33 -25.84
C ASP A 78 -0.13 0.61 -26.02
N GLN A 79 -0.78 0.17 -24.93
CA GLN A 79 -2.04 -0.55 -25.02
C GLN A 79 -3.12 0.29 -25.70
N LEU A 80 -3.83 -0.33 -26.65
CA LEU A 80 -4.98 0.24 -27.32
C LEU A 80 -6.29 -0.22 -26.66
N THR A 81 -7.29 0.64 -26.66
CA THR A 81 -8.69 0.28 -26.35
C THR A 81 -9.31 -0.51 -27.51
N SER A 82 -10.50 -1.07 -27.29
CA SER A 82 -11.27 -1.74 -28.35
C SER A 82 -11.59 -0.85 -29.56
N SER A 83 -11.58 0.48 -29.38
CA SER A 83 -11.76 1.46 -30.44
C SER A 83 -10.45 1.87 -31.15
N GLY A 84 -9.31 1.28 -30.80
CA GLY A 84 -8.01 1.54 -31.42
C GLY A 84 -7.30 2.81 -30.93
N VAL A 85 -7.76 3.43 -29.85
CA VAL A 85 -7.12 4.61 -29.24
C VAL A 85 -6.24 4.19 -28.07
N LEU A 86 -5.15 4.92 -27.78
CA LEU A 86 -4.29 4.65 -26.63
C LEU A 86 -5.08 4.67 -25.32
N PHE A 87 -4.90 3.64 -24.48
CA PHE A 87 -5.48 3.54 -23.15
C PHE A 87 -5.06 4.72 -22.27
N TRP A 88 -3.79 5.11 -22.33
CA TRP A 88 -3.21 6.24 -21.61
C TRP A 88 -3.37 7.55 -22.39
N SER A 89 -4.60 7.97 -22.63
CA SER A 89 -4.93 9.22 -23.32
C SER A 89 -5.99 10.05 -22.57
N GLY A 90 -6.13 11.33 -22.96
CA GLY A 90 -7.09 12.26 -22.35
C GLY A 90 -6.80 12.49 -20.85
N PRO A 91 -7.72 12.13 -19.93
CA PRO A 91 -7.53 12.33 -18.50
C PRO A 91 -6.52 11.35 -17.87
N LYS A 92 -6.16 10.25 -18.56
CA LYS A 92 -5.25 9.22 -18.05
C LYS A 92 -3.82 9.56 -18.43
N ARG A 93 -2.97 9.82 -17.44
CA ARG A 93 -1.52 10.02 -17.64
C ARG A 93 -0.80 8.70 -17.40
N CYS A 94 0.00 8.26 -18.37
CA CYS A 94 0.83 7.08 -18.22
C CYS A 94 1.88 7.35 -17.11
N PRO A 95 1.90 6.56 -16.02
CA PRO A 95 2.87 6.74 -14.95
C PRO A 95 4.22 6.12 -15.34
N HIS A 96 5.25 6.42 -14.55
CA HIS A 96 6.57 5.79 -14.66
C HIS A 96 7.06 5.44 -13.26
N PRO A 97 7.64 4.25 -13.04
CA PRO A 97 8.15 3.88 -11.73
C PRO A 97 9.37 4.72 -11.38
N LEU A 98 9.49 5.10 -10.11
CA LEU A 98 10.63 5.87 -9.62
C LEU A 98 11.75 4.94 -9.13
N THR A 99 12.98 5.42 -9.22
CA THR A 99 14.16 4.83 -8.59
C THR A 99 14.55 5.69 -7.39
N PHE A 100 14.73 5.06 -6.23
CA PHE A 100 15.09 5.79 -5.02
C PHE A 100 16.51 6.38 -5.15
N ASP A 101 16.70 7.58 -4.62
CA ASP A 101 17.97 8.30 -4.64
C ASP A 101 18.10 9.09 -3.34
N THR A 102 19.11 8.78 -2.55
CA THR A 102 19.41 9.43 -1.28
C THR A 102 19.88 10.87 -1.45
N ASN A 103 20.26 11.30 -2.65
CA ASN A 103 20.66 12.69 -2.92
C ASN A 103 19.49 13.55 -3.35
N ASN A 104 18.32 12.95 -3.60
CA ASN A 104 17.11 13.68 -3.93
C ASN A 104 16.38 14.09 -2.63
N PRO A 105 16.26 15.39 -2.31
CA PRO A 105 15.59 15.83 -1.09
C PRO A 105 14.13 15.37 -1.00
N LEU A 106 13.42 15.30 -2.13
CA LEU A 106 12.03 14.84 -2.17
C LEU A 106 11.89 13.36 -1.79
N HIS A 107 12.94 12.56 -1.95
CA HIS A 107 12.93 11.15 -1.54
C HIS A 107 13.27 10.98 -0.05
N LEU A 108 13.94 11.97 0.55
CA LEU A 108 14.33 11.96 1.96
C LEU A 108 13.30 12.62 2.89
N ASP A 109 12.58 13.63 2.40
CA ASP A 109 11.51 14.34 3.12
C ASP A 109 10.27 13.44 3.34
#